data_AF-X1SE71-F1
#
_entry.id   AF-X1SE71-F1
#
_cell.length_a   1.000
_cell.length_b   1.000
_cell.length_c   1.000
_cell.angle_alpha   90.00
_cell.angle_beta   90.00
_cell.angle_gamma   90.00
#
_symmetry.space_group_name_H-M   'P 1'
#
loop_
_entity.id
_entity.type
_entity.pdbx_description
1 polymer ?
#
loop_
_entity_poly.entity_id
_entity_poly.type
_entity_poly.pdbx_seq_one_letter_code
_entity_poly.pdbx_strand_id
1 'polypeptide(L)'
;DVRKILDPEEYRAFGRPNGSPKDIKFAVKILENAKKPLIVAGGGLIASEASNELKLLSETYLIPTGTTINGIGSIGSNLKTFLDSYLINSSYRTAASEADVVLSLGCKWDYSIFYGAPPIWNQDQKIIQVDIDPKEIGKNRPISVSIIGDCKAVINQLLNEMEKNLTKSKLTEWSEWNNYL
;
A
#
# COMPACT_ATOMS: atom_id res chain seq x y z
N ASP A 1 -24.13 12.68 -41.95
CA ASP A 1 -22.82 13.22 -41.57
C ASP A 1 -22.46 12.67 -40.20
N VAL A 2 -21.72 11.55 -40.16
CA VAL A 2 -21.40 10.86 -38.91
C VAL A 2 -20.15 11.54 -38.36
N ARG A 3 -20.25 12.22 -37.21
CA ARG A 3 -19.09 12.88 -36.59
C ARG A 3 -17.95 11.87 -36.49
N LYS A 4 -16.78 12.22 -37.03
CA LYS A 4 -15.56 11.42 -36.94
C LYS A 4 -15.29 11.14 -35.46
N ILE A 5 -15.34 9.88 -35.06
CA ILE A 5 -14.96 9.46 -33.71
C ILE A 5 -13.43 9.50 -33.67
N LEU A 6 -12.87 10.36 -32.81
CA LEU A 6 -11.42 10.46 -32.60
C LEU A 6 -10.93 9.22 -31.86
N ASP A 7 -9.74 8.74 -32.19
CA ASP A 7 -9.09 7.68 -31.43
C ASP A 7 -8.85 8.18 -29.99
N PRO A 8 -9.15 7.39 -28.94
CA PRO A 8 -8.76 7.70 -27.57
C PRO A 8 -7.31 8.18 -27.42
N GLU A 9 -6.38 7.68 -28.24
CA GLU A 9 -4.97 8.11 -28.27
C GLU A 9 -4.75 9.58 -28.59
N GLU A 10 -5.69 10.19 -29.31
CA GLU A 10 -5.56 11.58 -29.75
C GLU A 10 -5.90 12.60 -28.65
N TYR A 11 -6.58 12.20 -27.57
CA TYR A 11 -7.09 13.15 -26.56
C TYR A 11 -7.04 12.67 -25.11
N ARG A 12 -6.79 11.39 -24.84
CA ARG A 12 -6.64 10.89 -23.47
C ARG A 12 -5.20 11.04 -22.99
N ALA A 13 -5.02 11.16 -21.69
CA ALA A 13 -3.71 11.04 -21.07
C ALA A 13 -3.36 9.55 -20.91
N PHE A 14 -2.16 9.16 -21.37
CA PHE A 14 -1.66 7.77 -21.29
C PHE A 14 -0.61 7.56 -20.18
N GLY A 15 -0.32 8.61 -19.41
CA GLY A 15 0.65 8.57 -18.31
C GLY A 15 0.02 8.11 -17.00
N ARG A 16 0.76 7.30 -16.24
CA ARG A 16 0.44 7.01 -14.85
C ARG A 16 0.96 8.16 -13.97
N PRO A 17 0.10 8.88 -13.23
CA PRO A 17 0.53 9.99 -12.40
C PRO A 17 1.50 9.51 -11.32
N ASN A 18 2.67 10.15 -11.25
CA ASN A 18 3.67 9.89 -10.22
C ASN A 18 3.34 10.63 -8.92
N GLY A 19 3.82 10.09 -7.81
CA GLY A 19 3.87 10.80 -6.54
C GLY A 19 4.92 11.91 -6.54
N SER A 20 4.71 12.92 -5.71
CA SER A 20 5.68 14.00 -5.48
C SER A 20 7.00 13.42 -4.93
N PRO A 21 8.17 13.74 -5.52
CA PRO A 21 9.45 13.20 -5.07
C PRO A 21 9.78 13.48 -3.61
N LYS A 22 9.29 14.61 -3.07
CA LYS A 22 9.45 14.96 -1.65
C LYS A 22 8.70 13.99 -0.75
N ASP A 23 7.47 13.64 -1.13
CA ASP A 23 6.60 12.75 -0.34
C ASP A 23 7.09 11.30 -0.41
N ILE A 24 7.62 10.87 -1.57
CA ILE A 24 8.31 9.59 -1.71
C ILE A 24 9.50 9.50 -0.74
N LYS A 25 10.38 10.50 -0.72
CA LYS A 25 11.52 10.53 0.20
C LYS A 25 11.10 10.50 1.66
N PHE A 26 10.04 11.22 2.00
CA PHE A 26 9.53 11.24 3.37
C PHE A 26 8.89 9.91 3.77
N ALA A 27 8.14 9.27 2.88
CA ALA A 27 7.61 7.92 3.07
C ALA A 27 8.72 6.89 3.29
N VAL A 28 9.78 6.91 2.47
CA VAL A 28 10.93 6.01 2.63
C VAL A 28 11.63 6.23 3.98
N LYS A 29 11.80 7.49 4.42
CA LYS A 29 12.38 7.79 5.74
C LYS A 29 11.53 7.24 6.89
N ILE A 30 10.20 7.28 6.77
CA ILE A 30 9.31 6.69 7.78
C ILE A 30 9.43 5.16 7.77
N LEU A 31 9.42 4.54 6.59
CA LEU A 31 9.59 3.09 6.44
C LEU A 31 10.94 2.60 6.94
N GLU A 32 12.01 3.37 6.74
CA GLU A 32 13.36 3.07 7.22
C GLU A 32 13.44 2.96 8.74
N ASN A 33 12.64 3.75 9.45
CA ASN A 33 12.60 3.74 10.92
C ASN A 33 11.45 2.88 11.47
N ALA A 34 10.72 2.16 10.60
CA ALA A 34 9.63 1.28 11.01
C ALA A 34 10.21 0.01 11.63
N LYS A 35 9.63 -0.43 12.74
CA LYS A 35 9.95 -1.73 13.36
C LYS A 35 8.99 -2.81 12.90
N LYS A 36 7.73 -2.43 12.70
CA LYS A 36 6.60 -3.31 12.42
C LYS A 36 5.79 -2.75 11.24
N PRO A 37 6.38 -2.59 10.04
CA PRO A 37 5.65 -2.05 8.88
C PRO A 37 4.63 -3.06 8.35
N LEU A 38 3.47 -2.58 7.89
CA LEU A 38 2.42 -3.38 7.26
C LEU A 38 1.99 -2.74 5.94
N ILE A 39 1.82 -3.54 4.88
CA ILE A 39 1.20 -3.09 3.63
C ILE A 39 -0.29 -3.46 3.64
N VAL A 40 -1.14 -2.51 3.27
CA VAL A 40 -2.58 -2.70 3.08
C VAL A 40 -2.93 -2.41 1.62
N ALA A 41 -3.22 -3.47 0.87
CA ALA A 41 -3.56 -3.39 -0.54
C ALA A 41 -5.07 -3.26 -0.76
N GLY A 42 -5.48 -2.18 -1.42
CA GLY A 42 -6.86 -1.88 -1.78
C GLY A 42 -7.22 -2.16 -3.24
N GLY A 43 -8.47 -1.92 -3.60
CA GLY A 43 -8.94 -2.07 -4.99
C GLY A 43 -8.30 -1.09 -5.99
N GLY A 44 -7.81 0.06 -5.54
CA GLY A 44 -7.05 0.98 -6.39
C GLY A 44 -5.72 0.39 -6.87
N LEU A 45 -5.12 -0.53 -6.10
CA LEU A 45 -3.92 -1.25 -6.50
C LEU A 45 -4.22 -2.26 -7.64
N ILE A 46 -5.35 -2.96 -7.55
CA ILE A 46 -5.85 -3.84 -8.64
C ILE A 46 -6.11 -3.02 -9.90
N ALA A 47 -6.85 -1.91 -9.79
CA ALA A 47 -7.15 -1.03 -10.91
C ALA A 47 -5.88 -0.44 -11.55
N SER A 48 -4.82 -0.28 -10.76
CA SER A 48 -3.51 0.16 -11.21
C SER A 48 -2.67 -0.96 -11.85
N GLU A 49 -3.10 -2.22 -11.80
CA GLU A 49 -2.36 -3.39 -12.32
C GLU A 49 -0.94 -3.50 -11.71
N ALA A 50 -0.84 -3.24 -10.40
CA ALA A 50 0.42 -3.13 -9.68
C ALA A 50 0.80 -4.41 -8.89
N SER A 51 0.22 -5.56 -9.22
CA SER A 51 0.42 -6.81 -8.47
C SER A 51 1.89 -7.28 -8.46
N ASN A 52 2.61 -7.09 -9.58
CA ASN A 52 4.02 -7.47 -9.68
C ASN A 52 4.91 -6.57 -8.82
N GLU A 53 4.64 -5.26 -8.84
CA GLU A 53 5.33 -4.25 -8.05
C GLU A 53 5.07 -4.46 -6.55
N LEU A 54 3.83 -4.76 -6.16
CA LEU A 54 3.46 -5.11 -4.79
C LEU A 54 4.22 -6.34 -4.32
N LYS A 55 4.24 -7.41 -5.13
CA LYS A 55 4.99 -8.63 -4.83
C LYS A 55 6.48 -8.31 -4.61
N LEU A 56 7.08 -7.56 -5.53
CA LEU A 56 8.49 -7.20 -5.45
C LEU A 56 8.81 -6.39 -4.18
N LEU A 57 7.97 -5.40 -3.84
CA LEU A 57 8.12 -4.62 -2.61
C LEU A 57 8.00 -5.49 -1.36
N SER A 58 6.95 -6.31 -1.29
CA SER A 58 6.64 -7.20 -0.17
C SER A 58 7.77 -8.20 0.09
N GLU A 59 8.25 -8.89 -0.95
CA GLU A 59 9.30 -9.92 -0.81
C GLU A 59 10.70 -9.32 -0.58
N THR A 60 11.06 -8.23 -1.28
CA THR A 60 12.40 -7.63 -1.16
C THR A 60 12.69 -7.14 0.24
N TYR A 61 11.67 -6.61 0.90
CA TYR A 61 11.79 -5.95 2.20
C TYR A 61 11.12 -6.73 3.33
N LEU A 62 10.60 -7.93 3.03
CA LEU A 62 9.89 -8.81 3.97
C LEU A 62 8.80 -8.07 4.76
N ILE A 63 8.05 -7.21 4.06
CA ILE A 63 6.96 -6.44 4.66
C ILE A 63 5.68 -7.27 4.55
N PRO A 64 5.03 -7.61 5.67
CA PRO A 64 3.75 -8.30 5.67
C PRO A 64 2.70 -7.49 4.90
N THR A 65 1.86 -8.19 4.13
CA THR A 65 0.88 -7.58 3.24
C THR A 65 -0.48 -8.20 3.47
N GLY A 66 -1.44 -7.37 3.86
CA GLY A 66 -2.87 -7.73 3.92
C GLY A 66 -3.67 -7.05 2.81
N THR A 67 -4.81 -7.61 2.45
CA THR A 67 -5.72 -7.01 1.45
C THR A 67 -7.04 -6.60 2.08
N THR A 68 -7.59 -5.47 1.60
CA THR A 68 -9.03 -5.24 1.73
C THR A 68 -9.79 -6.28 0.89
N ILE A 69 -11.10 -6.41 1.08
CA ILE A 69 -11.94 -7.26 0.20
C ILE A 69 -11.73 -6.89 -1.27
N ASN A 70 -11.67 -5.58 -1.55
CA ASN A 70 -11.50 -5.05 -2.91
C ASN A 70 -10.09 -5.25 -3.47
N GLY A 71 -9.12 -5.56 -2.62
CA GLY A 71 -7.73 -5.84 -3.00
C GLY A 71 -7.43 -7.34 -3.15
N ILE A 72 -8.38 -8.24 -2.88
CA ILE A 72 -8.16 -9.68 -3.03
C ILE A 72 -7.72 -9.99 -4.46
N GLY A 73 -6.65 -10.78 -4.60
CA GLY A 73 -6.01 -11.10 -5.87
C GLY A 73 -4.87 -10.17 -6.27
N SER A 74 -4.57 -9.12 -5.48
CA SER A 74 -3.45 -8.21 -5.79
C SER A 74 -2.08 -8.82 -5.52
N ILE A 75 -2.03 -9.90 -4.75
CA ILE A 75 -0.81 -10.56 -4.32
C ILE A 75 -1.05 -12.07 -4.28
N GLY A 76 -0.02 -12.85 -4.64
CA GLY A 76 -0.12 -14.30 -4.70
C GLY A 76 -0.31 -14.92 -3.32
N SER A 77 -1.25 -15.86 -3.21
CA SER A 77 -1.54 -16.56 -1.95
C SER A 77 -0.39 -17.46 -1.45
N ASN A 78 0.56 -17.76 -2.33
CA ASN A 78 1.74 -18.57 -2.01
C ASN A 78 2.90 -17.77 -1.40
N LEU A 79 2.78 -16.44 -1.30
CA LEU A 79 3.84 -15.60 -0.74
C LEU A 79 3.85 -15.67 0.79
N LYS A 80 5.03 -15.89 1.36
CA LYS A 80 5.25 -15.92 2.83
C LYS A 80 4.94 -14.60 3.53
N THR A 81 4.83 -13.51 2.79
CA THR A 81 4.52 -12.19 3.34
C THR A 81 3.02 -11.87 3.27
N PHE A 82 2.21 -12.73 2.65
CA PHE A 82 0.78 -12.47 2.49
C PHE A 82 -0.02 -12.95 3.71
N LEU A 83 -0.77 -12.04 4.33
CA LEU A 83 -1.58 -12.30 5.53
C LEU A 83 -3.05 -12.59 5.24
N ASP A 84 -3.41 -12.82 3.98
CA ASP A 84 -4.79 -12.90 3.51
C ASP A 84 -5.58 -11.58 3.61
N SER A 85 -6.88 -11.65 3.38
CA SER A 85 -7.81 -10.54 3.56
C SER A 85 -8.16 -10.35 5.04
N TYR A 86 -8.41 -9.09 5.39
CA TYR A 86 -8.75 -8.67 6.75
C TYR A 86 -9.91 -9.46 7.38
N LEU A 87 -10.91 -9.83 6.57
CA LEU A 87 -12.06 -10.61 7.04
C LEU A 87 -11.74 -12.08 7.32
N ILE A 88 -10.71 -12.63 6.67
CA ILE A 88 -10.47 -14.08 6.64
C ILE A 88 -9.54 -14.48 7.77
N ASN A 89 -8.41 -13.79 7.92
CA ASN A 89 -7.32 -14.26 8.78
C ASN A 89 -7.12 -13.37 10.01
N SER A 90 -7.09 -13.99 11.20
CA SER A 90 -6.77 -13.30 12.46
C SER A 90 -5.37 -12.70 12.47
N SER A 91 -4.43 -13.31 11.75
CA SER A 91 -3.04 -12.86 11.67
C SER A 91 -2.90 -11.48 11.06
N TYR A 92 -3.74 -11.15 10.06
CA TYR A 92 -3.82 -9.78 9.58
C TYR A 92 -4.33 -8.86 10.70
N ARG A 93 -5.41 -9.20 11.40
CA ARG A 93 -5.92 -8.33 12.48
C ARG A 93 -4.90 -8.06 13.58
N THR A 94 -4.13 -9.07 13.98
CA THR A 94 -3.01 -8.91 14.91
C THR A 94 -1.94 -7.99 14.33
N ALA A 95 -1.46 -8.26 13.12
CA ALA A 95 -0.47 -7.41 12.45
C ALA A 95 -0.96 -5.96 12.30
N ALA A 96 -2.24 -5.75 11.99
CA ALA A 96 -2.86 -4.43 11.89
C ALA A 96 -2.89 -3.71 13.23
N SER A 97 -3.12 -4.40 14.36
CA SER A 97 -3.06 -3.77 15.69
C SER A 97 -1.64 -3.47 16.17
N GLU A 98 -0.66 -4.26 15.76
CA GLU A 98 0.73 -4.15 16.21
C GLU A 98 1.63 -3.31 15.30
N ALA A 99 1.19 -3.04 14.06
CA ALA A 99 1.97 -2.25 13.13
C ALA A 99 2.26 -0.87 13.73
N ASP A 100 3.47 -0.35 13.52
CA ASP A 100 3.83 1.03 13.86
C ASP A 100 3.76 1.96 12.63
N VAL A 101 3.90 1.38 11.44
CA VAL A 101 3.74 2.05 10.15
C VAL A 101 2.85 1.22 9.24
N VAL A 102 1.86 1.86 8.61
CA VAL A 102 1.01 1.24 7.59
C VAL A 102 1.22 1.94 6.25
N LEU A 103 1.63 1.19 5.24
CA LEU A 103 1.65 1.61 3.84
C LEU A 103 0.34 1.18 3.17
N SER A 104 -0.58 2.14 3.04
CA SER A 104 -1.89 1.96 2.43
C SER A 104 -1.84 2.29 0.94
N LEU A 105 -2.17 1.31 0.10
CA LEU A 105 -2.04 1.41 -1.36
C LEU A 105 -3.40 1.28 -2.05
N GLY A 106 -3.92 2.39 -2.57
CA GLY A 106 -5.19 2.44 -3.30
C GLY A 106 -6.37 1.92 -2.47
N CYS A 107 -6.35 2.22 -1.17
CA CYS A 107 -7.27 1.69 -0.20
C CYS A 107 -8.28 2.76 0.22
N LYS A 108 -9.54 2.48 -0.07
CA LYS A 108 -10.66 3.16 0.58
C LYS A 108 -10.80 2.55 1.96
N TRP A 109 -10.40 3.29 2.99
CA TRP A 109 -10.57 2.91 4.38
C TRP A 109 -12.06 2.86 4.74
N ASP A 110 -12.75 1.83 4.30
CA ASP A 110 -14.20 1.68 4.40
C ASP A 110 -14.60 0.72 5.53
N TYR A 111 -15.88 0.37 5.58
CA TYR A 111 -16.44 -0.53 6.59
C TYR A 111 -15.74 -1.90 6.64
N SER A 112 -15.17 -2.37 5.53
CA SER A 112 -14.53 -3.69 5.47
C SER A 112 -13.25 -3.76 6.31
N ILE A 113 -12.61 -2.62 6.57
CA ILE A 113 -11.44 -2.49 7.44
C ILE A 113 -11.70 -1.49 8.57
N PHE A 114 -12.96 -1.37 9.01
CA PHE A 114 -13.37 -0.55 10.16
C PHE A 114 -13.00 0.93 10.05
N TYR A 115 -12.97 1.49 8.83
CA TYR A 115 -12.63 2.88 8.58
C TYR A 115 -11.28 3.34 9.14
N GLY A 116 -10.36 2.41 9.43
CA GLY A 116 -9.08 2.72 10.08
C GLY A 116 -9.21 3.08 11.56
N ALA A 117 -10.30 2.70 12.23
CA ALA A 117 -10.57 3.05 13.61
C ALA A 117 -10.05 2.01 14.63
N PRO A 118 -9.85 2.42 15.91
CA PRO A 118 -9.63 1.49 17.02
C PRO A 118 -10.81 0.53 17.22
N PRO A 119 -10.61 -0.65 17.86
CA PRO A 119 -9.36 -1.10 18.50
C PRO A 119 -8.36 -1.74 17.52
N ILE A 120 -8.75 -1.93 16.27
CA ILE A 120 -7.97 -2.68 15.27
C ILE A 120 -6.79 -1.86 14.77
N TRP A 121 -7.00 -0.58 14.52
CA TRP A 121 -5.97 0.33 14.02
C TRP A 121 -5.55 1.29 15.13
N ASN A 122 -4.39 1.03 15.73
CA ASN A 122 -3.85 1.81 16.85
C ASN A 122 -3.67 3.28 16.46
N GLN A 123 -4.17 4.24 17.25
CA GLN A 123 -4.11 5.69 16.99
C GLN A 123 -2.70 6.25 16.74
N ASP A 124 -1.66 5.65 17.34
CA ASP A 124 -0.27 6.11 17.21
C ASP A 124 0.43 5.66 15.92
N GLN A 125 -0.24 4.83 15.10
CA GLN A 125 0.27 4.36 13.81
C GLN A 125 0.54 5.50 12.85
N LYS A 126 1.73 5.47 12.24
CA LYS A 126 2.02 6.32 11.10
C LYS A 126 1.40 5.71 9.85
N ILE A 127 0.58 6.48 9.16
CA ILE A 127 -0.06 6.04 7.91
C ILE A 127 0.59 6.76 6.73
N ILE A 128 1.13 5.98 5.80
CA ILE A 128 1.52 6.44 4.46
C ILE A 128 0.40 6.01 3.52
N GLN A 129 -0.35 6.96 2.97
CA GLN A 129 -1.48 6.67 2.10
C GLN A 129 -1.19 7.08 0.66
N VAL A 130 -1.29 6.11 -0.23
CA VAL A 130 -1.21 6.28 -1.68
C VAL A 130 -2.62 6.14 -2.26
N ASP A 131 -3.12 7.18 -2.91
CA ASP A 131 -4.38 7.11 -3.66
C ASP A 131 -4.32 8.05 -4.87
N ILE A 132 -5.05 7.71 -5.93
CA ILE A 132 -5.13 8.56 -7.12
C ILE A 132 -6.15 9.69 -6.93
N ASP A 133 -7.17 9.47 -6.07
CA ASP A 133 -8.15 10.50 -5.72
C ASP A 133 -7.73 11.23 -4.44
N PRO A 134 -7.37 12.52 -4.51
CA PRO A 134 -7.00 13.30 -3.32
C PRO A 134 -8.11 13.37 -2.26
N LYS A 135 -9.37 13.11 -2.60
CA LYS A 135 -10.49 13.12 -1.65
C LYS A 135 -10.52 11.90 -0.72
N GLU A 136 -9.84 10.81 -1.08
CA GLU A 136 -9.76 9.62 -0.24
C GLU A 136 -8.60 9.70 0.77
N ILE A 137 -7.65 10.59 0.54
CA ILE A 137 -6.51 10.85 1.43
C ILE A 137 -6.99 11.44 2.76
N GLY A 138 -6.69 10.76 3.87
CA GLY A 138 -6.98 11.25 5.22
C GLY A 138 -8.46 11.34 5.57
N LYS A 139 -9.35 10.79 4.74
CA LYS A 139 -10.82 10.94 4.84
C LYS A 139 -11.39 10.38 6.15
N ASN A 140 -10.91 9.22 6.57
CA ASN A 140 -11.45 8.50 7.74
C ASN A 140 -10.49 8.49 8.93
N ARG A 141 -9.22 8.88 8.73
CA ARG A 141 -8.19 8.85 9.76
C ARG A 141 -7.05 9.82 9.42
N PRO A 142 -6.41 10.47 10.42
CA PRO A 142 -5.18 11.21 10.21
C PRO A 142 -4.07 10.36 9.56
N ILE A 143 -3.29 10.99 8.70
CA ILE A 143 -2.17 10.36 7.98
C ILE A 143 -0.86 11.10 8.25
N SER A 144 0.25 10.39 8.11
CA SER A 144 1.60 10.95 8.23
C SER A 144 2.14 11.43 6.89
N VAL A 145 1.83 10.71 5.80
CA VAL A 145 2.26 11.07 4.44
C VAL A 145 1.12 10.80 3.46
N SER A 146 0.79 11.80 2.65
CA SER A 146 -0.10 11.66 1.50
C SER A 146 0.73 11.56 0.23
N ILE A 147 0.44 10.56 -0.60
CA ILE A 147 1.02 10.46 -1.95
C ILE A 147 -0.14 10.36 -2.93
N ILE A 148 -0.37 11.42 -3.70
CA ILE A 148 -1.38 11.43 -4.76
C ILE A 148 -0.73 10.88 -6.03
N GLY A 149 -1.18 9.72 -6.51
CA GLY A 149 -0.60 9.07 -7.68
C GLY A 149 -1.14 7.67 -7.92
N ASP A 150 -0.79 7.13 -9.08
CA ASP A 150 -1.10 5.75 -9.46
C ASP A 150 -0.24 4.77 -8.64
N CYS A 151 -0.86 3.73 -8.06
CA CYS A 151 -0.16 2.79 -7.18
C CYS A 151 1.06 2.15 -7.84
N LYS A 152 0.96 1.73 -9.10
CA LYS A 152 2.07 1.12 -9.85
C LYS A 152 3.24 2.09 -9.99
N ALA A 153 2.96 3.32 -10.39
CA ALA A 153 3.98 4.37 -10.50
C ALA A 153 4.63 4.65 -9.14
N VAL A 154 3.82 4.82 -8.09
CA VAL A 154 4.30 5.15 -6.74
C VAL A 154 5.09 4.01 -6.11
N ILE A 155 4.67 2.76 -6.25
CA ILE A 155 5.43 1.60 -5.73
C ILE A 155 6.80 1.52 -6.40
N ASN A 156 6.88 1.76 -7.72
CA ASN A 156 8.17 1.82 -8.42
C ASN A 156 9.06 2.97 -7.90
N GLN A 157 8.48 4.15 -7.61
CA GLN A 157 9.23 5.26 -6.99
C GLN A 157 9.74 4.89 -5.60
N LEU A 158 8.91 4.23 -4.78
CA LEU A 158 9.30 3.73 -3.45
C LEU A 158 10.42 2.70 -3.57
N LEU A 159 10.28 1.67 -4.41
CA LEU A 159 11.31 0.66 -4.64
C LEU A 159 12.65 1.27 -5.02
N ASN A 160 12.65 2.19 -5.99
CA ASN A 160 13.85 2.88 -6.46
C ASN A 160 14.50 3.75 -5.37
N GLU A 161 13.70 4.42 -4.54
CA GLU A 161 14.24 5.27 -3.48
C GLU A 161 14.67 4.43 -2.27
N MET A 162 13.99 3.32 -1.98
CA MET A 162 14.40 2.39 -0.94
C MET A 162 15.70 1.69 -1.31
N GLU A 163 15.89 1.26 -2.57
CA GLU A 163 17.13 0.58 -2.99
C GLU A 163 18.39 1.43 -2.79
N LYS A 164 18.27 2.76 -2.88
CA LYS A 164 19.40 3.68 -2.64
C LYS A 164 19.75 3.86 -1.16
N ASN A 165 18.76 3.74 -0.28
CA ASN A 165 18.86 4.17 1.12
C ASN A 165 18.81 3.00 2.11
N LEU A 166 18.25 1.86 1.72
CA LEU A 166 17.96 0.75 2.62
C LEU A 166 18.79 -0.49 2.29
N THR A 167 19.31 -1.12 3.35
CA THR A 167 19.92 -2.44 3.22
C THR A 167 18.81 -3.49 3.16
N LYS A 168 18.83 -4.35 2.13
CA LYS A 168 17.80 -5.37 1.86
C LYS A 168 17.62 -6.42 2.98
N SER A 169 18.41 -6.41 4.05
CA SER A 169 18.52 -7.52 5.00
C SER A 169 17.85 -7.37 6.36
N LYS A 170 17.23 -6.23 6.72
CA LYS A 170 16.36 -6.14 7.91
C LYS A 170 15.64 -4.80 8.00
N LEU A 171 14.47 -4.69 7.37
CA LEU A 171 13.56 -3.57 7.62
C LEU A 171 12.61 -3.82 8.79
N THR A 172 12.49 -5.06 9.25
CA THR A 172 11.41 -5.42 10.17
C THR A 172 11.92 -6.23 11.35
N GLU A 173 11.48 -5.84 12.56
CA GLU A 173 11.69 -6.58 13.82
C GLU A 173 10.70 -7.72 13.97
N TRP A 174 9.64 -7.72 13.18
CA TRP A 174 9.42 -8.76 12.20
C TRP A 174 9.70 -10.25 12.61
N SER A 175 9.54 -10.72 13.86
CA SER A 175 10.08 -12.04 14.30
C SER A 175 9.09 -13.20 14.37
N GLU A 176 7.80 -12.93 14.61
CA GLU A 176 6.78 -13.94 14.91
C GLU A 176 5.90 -14.38 13.71
N TRP A 177 6.05 -13.78 12.54
CA TRP A 177 5.28 -13.91 11.28
C TRP A 177 5.25 -15.33 10.77
N ASN A 178 6.36 -16.04 10.94
CA ASN A 178 6.46 -17.44 10.59
C ASN A 178 5.54 -18.32 11.45
N ASN A 179 5.05 -17.82 12.59
CA ASN A 179 4.12 -18.52 13.48
C ASN A 179 2.66 -18.10 13.28
N TYR A 180 2.40 -17.08 12.45
CA TYR A 180 1.06 -16.55 12.17
C TYR A 180 0.50 -16.96 10.79
N LEU A 181 1.29 -17.66 9.96
CA LEU A 181 0.84 -18.36 8.75
C LEU A 181 0.74 -19.86 9.00
#